data_AF-A0A8T5BGL7-F1
#
_entry.id   AF-A0A8T5BGL7-F1
#
_cell.length_a   1.000
_cell.length_b   1.000
_cell.length_c   1.000
_cell.angle_alpha   90.00
_cell.angle_beta   90.00
_cell.angle_gamma   90.00
#
_symmetry.space_group_name_H-M   'P 1'
#
loop_
_entity.id
_entity.type
_entity.pdbx_description
1 polymer ?
#
loop_
_entity_poly.entity_id
_entity_poly.type
_entity_poly.pdbx_seq_one_letter_code
_entity_poly.pdbx_strand_id
1 'polypeptide(L)' 'MPITEIFKKQLAQKHRLYYKVCRKCGAKNASSAEKCRKCRSRNLRWKKRELGAK' A
#
# COMPACT_ATOMS: atom_id res chain seq x y z
N MET A 1 17.77 6.98 -7.18
CA MET A 1 17.43 8.24 -6.49
C MET A 1 17.87 8.11 -5.02
N PRO A 2 19.03 8.66 -4.61
CA PRO A 2 19.40 8.66 -3.21
C PRO A 2 18.58 9.78 -2.56
N ILE A 3 17.43 9.42 -2.01
CA ILE A 3 16.71 10.30 -1.10
C ILE A 3 17.54 10.27 0.19
N THR A 4 18.49 11.18 0.39
CA THR A 4 19.40 11.17 1.55
C THR A 4 18.66 11.48 2.86
N GLU A 5 17.66 12.35 2.78
CA GLU A 5 16.84 12.77 3.92
C GLU A 5 15.92 11.67 4.44
N ILE A 6 16.07 11.33 5.72
CA ILE A 6 15.29 10.30 6.43
C ILE A 6 13.78 10.55 6.28
N PHE A 7 13.36 11.81 6.42
CA PHE A 7 11.96 12.21 6.30
C PHE A 7 11.37 11.89 4.92
N LYS A 8 12.09 12.24 3.85
CA LYS A 8 11.64 11.99 2.48
C LYS A 8 11.60 10.48 2.17
N LYS A 9 12.51 9.68 2.75
CA LYS A 9 12.48 8.20 2.64
C LYS A 9 11.22 7.64 3.30
N GLN A 10 10.92 8.06 4.53
CA GLN A 10 9.73 7.61 5.27
C GLN A 10 8.44 7.99 4.54
N LEU A 11 8.36 9.21 4.01
CA LEU A 11 7.22 9.66 3.21
C LEU A 11 7.02 8.78 1.97
N ALA A 12 8.10 8.53 1.21
CA ALA A 12 8.06 7.67 0.04
C ALA A 12 7.67 6.22 0.39
N GLN A 13 8.18 5.67 1.51
CA GLN A 13 7.80 4.36 2.01
C GLN A 13 6.31 4.32 2.38
N LYS A 14 5.80 5.37 3.04
CA LYS A 14 4.39 5.49 3.42
C LYS A 14 3.48 5.37 2.20
N HIS A 15 3.74 6.17 1.16
CA HIS A 15 2.93 6.15 -0.06
C HIS A 15 3.06 4.84 -0.87
N ARG A 16 4.23 4.19 -0.85
CA ARG A 16 4.49 2.98 -1.66
C ARG A 16 4.07 1.67 -1.00
N LEU A 17 4.00 1.61 0.33
CA LEU A 17 3.77 0.36 1.06
C LEU A 17 2.46 0.34 1.85
N TYR A 18 1.91 1.49 2.26
CA TYR A 18 0.76 1.56 3.16
C TYR A 18 -0.56 1.72 2.40
N TYR A 19 -0.87 0.73 1.56
CA TYR A 19 -2.19 0.59 0.94
C TYR A 19 -2.69 -0.84 1.00
N LYS A 20 -4.01 -0.99 0.90
CA LYS A 20 -4.68 -2.28 0.76
C LYS A 20 -4.97 -2.56 -0.71
N VAL A 21 -4.89 -3.81 -1.11
CA VAL A 21 -5.23 -4.30 -2.45
C VAL A 21 -6.43 -5.23 -2.34
N CYS A 22 -7.45 -5.04 -3.17
CA CYS A 22 -8.56 -5.99 -3.22
C CYS A 22 -8.13 -7.31 -3.85
N ARG A 23 -8.45 -8.45 -3.22
CA ARG A 23 -8.15 -9.77 -3.78
C ARG A 23 -9.05 -10.14 -4.98
N LYS A 24 -10.22 -9.52 -5.11
CA LYS A 24 -11.16 -9.78 -6.21
C LYS A 24 -10.86 -8.97 -7.47
N CYS A 25 -10.65 -7.66 -7.34
CA CYS A 25 -10.50 -6.75 -8.49
C CYS A 25 -9.12 -6.09 -8.60
N GLY A 26 -8.20 -6.36 -7.68
CA GLY A 26 -6.85 -5.78 -7.70
C GLY A 26 -6.75 -4.28 -7.40
N ALA A 27 -7.87 -3.59 -7.13
CA ALA A 27 -7.85 -2.16 -6.87
C ALA A 27 -7.05 -1.82 -5.61
N LYS A 28 -6.20 -0.78 -5.69
CA LYS A 28 -5.54 -0.16 -4.54
C LYS A 28 -6.54 0.73 -3.79
N ASN A 29 -6.63 0.53 -2.50
CA ASN A 29 -7.49 1.25 -1.56
C ASN A 29 -6.63 1.82 -0.42
N ALA A 30 -7.14 2.84 0.26
CA ALA A 30 -6.47 3.45 1.40
C ALA A 30 -6.20 2.43 2.52
N SER A 31 -5.23 2.73 3.38
CA SER A 31 -4.94 1.94 4.59
C SER A 31 -6.13 1.84 5.55
N SER A 32 -6.93 2.91 5.65
CA SER A 32 -8.16 2.96 6.45
C SER A 32 -9.38 2.31 5.77
N ALA A 33 -9.27 1.84 4.52
CA ALA A 33 -10.42 1.32 3.81
C ALA A 33 -10.92 0.00 4.42
N GLU A 34 -12.22 -0.06 4.70
CA GLU A 34 -12.94 -1.27 5.10
C GLU A 34 -13.50 -2.08 3.91
N LYS A 35 -13.83 -1.38 2.81
CA LYS A 35 -14.39 -1.96 1.59
C LYS A 35 -13.63 -1.48 0.35
N CYS A 36 -13.61 -2.31 -0.68
CA CYS A 36 -13.02 -1.93 -1.96
C CYS A 36 -13.87 -0.85 -2.66
N ARG A 37 -13.22 0.22 -3.14
CA ARG A 37 -13.90 1.31 -3.86
C ARG A 37 -14.57 0.91 -5.18
N LYS A 38 -14.12 -0.19 -5.81
CA LYS A 38 -14.67 -0.67 -7.09
C LYS A 38 -15.74 -1.74 -6.88
N CYS A 39 -15.36 -2.90 -6.34
CA CYS A 39 -16.28 -4.05 -6.23
C CYS A 39 -17.04 -4.13 -4.90
N ARG A 40 -16.85 -3.17 -3.98
CA ARG A 40 -17.47 -3.12 -2.64
C ARG A 40 -17.21 -4.33 -1.74
N SER A 41 -16.35 -5.27 -2.17
CA SER A 41 -15.95 -6.42 -1.37
C SER A 41 -15.06 -6.00 -0.19
N ARG A 42 -15.24 -6.67 0.96
CA ARG A 42 -14.39 -6.52 2.16
C ARG A 42 -13.12 -7.37 2.13
N ASN A 43 -12.92 -8.17 1.07
CA ASN A 43 -11.74 -9.02 0.91
C ASN A 43 -10.53 -8.20 0.40
N LEU A 44 -9.96 -7.41 1.31
CA LEU A 44 -8.80 -6.56 1.11
C LEU A 44 -7.57 -7.22 1.77
N ARG A 45 -6.42 -7.17 1.10
CA ARG A 45 -5.13 -7.57 1.67
C ARG A 45 -4.20 -6.37 1.78
N TRP A 46 -3.30 -6.39 2.75
CA TRP A 46 -2.20 -5.44 2.78
C TRP A 46 -1.18 -5.74 1.66
N LYS A 47 -0.49 -4.69 1.18
CA LYS A 47 0.71 -4.85 0.37
C LYS A 47 1.83 -5.42 1.27
N LYS A 48 2.62 -6.36 0.72
CA LYS A 48 3.81 -6.89 1.42
C LYS A 48 4.78 -5.74 1.66
N ARG A 49 5.19 -5.57 2.91
CA ARG A 49 6.04 -4.45 3.38
C ARG A 49 7.52 -4.81 3.46
N GLU A 50 7.83 -6.09 3.36
CA GLU A 50 9.20 -6.57 3.27
C GLU A 50 9.81 -5.95 2.00
N LEU A 51 10.79 -5.06 2.21
CA LEU A 51 11.77 -4.72 1.20
C LEU A 51 12.43 -6.07 0.89
N GLY A 52 12.07 -6.69 -0.23
CA GLY A 52 12.78 -7.86 -0.69
C GLY A 52 14.25 -7.48 -0.72
N ALA A 53 15.05 -8.08 0.16
CA ALA A 53 16.49 -7.97 0.13
C ALA A 53 16.88 -8.42 -1.29
N LYS A 54 17.34 -7.46 -2.09
CA LYS A 54 17.96 -7.69 -3.38
C LYS A 54 19.37 -7.16 -3.26
#